data_AF-A0AAU6CYP2-F1
#
_entry.id   AF-A0AAU6CYP2-F1
#
_cell.length_a   1.000
_cell.length_b   1.000
_cell.length_c   1.000
_cell.angle_alpha   90.00
_cell.angle_beta   90.00
_cell.angle_gamma   90.00
#
_symmetry.space_group_name_H-M   'P 1'
#
loop_
_entity.id
_entity.type
_entity.pdbx_description
1 polymer ?
#
loop_
_entity_poly.entity_id
_entity_poly.type
_entity_poly.pdbx_seq_one_letter_code
_entity_poly.pdbx_strand_id
1 'polypeptide(L)'
;MTATQVALGDREAPTTTTPGTVPAGCYWWTDPDGALCLLPGCMARIQDPDAECMCDKLAARLVRMERRLQEMRERERYANTWWAALREAVEAHPDRAEIVADAHRRAGR
;
A
#
# COMPACT_ATOMS: atom_id res chain seq x y z
N MET A 1 16.89 -21.24 -16.54
CA MET A 1 17.67 -20.41 -15.62
C MET A 1 17.79 -21.17 -14.32
N THR A 2 18.93 -21.82 -14.12
CA THR A 2 19.21 -22.66 -12.94
C THR A 2 19.41 -21.74 -11.74
N ALA A 3 18.50 -21.81 -10.76
CA ALA A 3 18.71 -21.12 -9.50
C ALA A 3 19.90 -21.77 -8.80
N THR A 4 21.01 -21.03 -8.65
CA THR A 4 22.12 -21.46 -7.82
C THR A 4 21.61 -21.56 -6.39
N GLN A 5 21.40 -22.78 -5.91
CA GLN A 5 21.08 -23.03 -4.50
C GLN A 5 22.26 -22.51 -3.67
N VAL A 6 22.03 -21.46 -2.88
CA VAL A 6 23.04 -20.94 -1.96
C VAL A 6 23.29 -22.03 -0.91
N ALA A 7 24.53 -22.50 -0.80
CA ALA A 7 24.93 -23.41 0.27
C ALA A 7 24.96 -22.63 1.59
N LEU A 8 23.92 -22.79 2.42
CA LEU A 8 23.73 -21.99 3.65
C LEU A 8 24.41 -22.58 4.90
N GLY A 9 25.10 -23.72 4.77
CA GLY A 9 25.59 -24.50 5.92
C GLY A 9 24.45 -25.11 6.72
N ASP A 10 24.76 -25.62 7.92
CA ASP A 10 23.76 -26.13 8.87
C ASP A 10 23.79 -25.36 10.20
N ARG A 11 22.96 -25.77 11.16
CA ARG A 11 22.84 -25.10 12.47
C ARG A 11 24.15 -25.10 13.26
N GLU A 12 24.93 -26.18 13.16
CA GLU A 12 26.17 -26.35 13.91
C GLU A 12 27.38 -25.78 13.16
N ALA A 13 27.27 -25.63 11.83
CA ALA A 13 28.28 -25.06 10.96
C ALA A 13 27.65 -24.14 9.89
N PRO A 14 27.24 -22.91 10.25
CA PRO A 14 26.63 -21.98 9.30
C PRO A 14 27.67 -21.47 8.29
N THR A 15 27.27 -21.39 7.02
CA THR A 15 28.13 -20.77 5.99
C THR A 15 28.03 -19.26 6.10
N THR A 16 29.17 -18.57 6.21
CA THR A 16 29.21 -17.11 6.22
C THR A 16 28.66 -16.57 4.90
N THR A 17 27.60 -15.76 4.98
CA THR A 17 27.04 -15.07 3.81
C THR A 17 27.50 -13.60 3.78
N THR A 18 27.64 -13.05 2.58
CA THR A 18 27.88 -11.63 2.32
C THR A 18 26.63 -11.03 1.69
N PRO A 19 26.44 -9.71 1.65
CA PRO A 19 25.26 -9.10 1.01
C PRO A 19 24.99 -9.58 -0.43
N GLY A 20 26.03 -9.97 -1.18
CA GLY A 20 25.91 -10.51 -2.54
C GLY A 20 25.58 -12.01 -2.63
N THR A 21 25.59 -12.74 -1.51
CA THR A 21 25.32 -14.19 -1.46
C THR A 21 24.11 -14.54 -0.60
N VAL A 22 23.40 -13.54 -0.07
CA VAL A 22 22.13 -13.74 0.65
C VAL A 22 21.04 -14.22 -0.33
N PRO A 23 20.28 -15.29 0.00
CA PRO A 23 19.14 -15.71 -0.81
C PRO A 23 18.13 -14.60 -1.03
N ALA A 24 17.56 -14.54 -2.24
CA ALA A 24 16.52 -13.58 -2.56
C ALA A 24 15.35 -13.71 -1.58
N GLY A 25 15.09 -12.62 -0.84
CA GLY A 25 14.01 -12.59 0.16
C GLY A 25 14.45 -12.91 1.59
N CYS A 26 15.74 -12.82 1.93
CA CYS A 26 16.19 -12.64 3.32
C CYS A 26 16.78 -11.23 3.50
N TYR A 27 16.76 -10.69 4.72
CA TYR A 27 17.43 -9.44 5.05
C TYR A 27 18.17 -9.53 6.38
N TRP A 28 19.28 -8.81 6.46
CA TRP A 28 20.05 -8.68 7.70
C TRP A 28 19.38 -7.70 8.65
N TRP A 29 19.31 -8.05 9.92
CA TRP A 29 18.83 -7.20 11.00
C TRP A 29 19.77 -7.33 12.19
N THR A 30 19.97 -6.24 12.91
CA THR A 30 20.78 -6.24 14.14
C THR A 30 19.86 -6.34 15.34
N ASP A 31 20.04 -7.38 16.14
CA ASP A 31 19.35 -7.57 17.40
C ASP A 31 19.74 -6.48 18.41
N PRO A 32 18.85 -6.07 19.34
CA PRO A 32 19.20 -5.20 20.46
C PRO A 32 20.50 -5.53 21.20
N ASP A 33 20.92 -6.79 21.23
CA ASP A 33 22.20 -7.20 21.84
C ASP A 33 23.43 -7.00 20.93
N GLY A 34 23.23 -6.54 19.69
CA GLY A 34 24.26 -6.30 18.68
C GLY A 34 24.52 -7.47 17.74
N ALA A 35 23.87 -8.63 17.93
CA ALA A 35 24.02 -9.77 17.03
C ALA A 35 23.42 -9.47 15.65
N LEU A 36 24.09 -9.92 14.59
CA LEU A 36 23.59 -9.81 13.22
C LEU A 36 22.79 -11.08 12.87
N CYS A 37 21.49 -10.93 12.72
CA CYS A 37 20.55 -12.01 12.46
C CYS A 37 20.05 -11.95 11.01
N LEU A 38 20.03 -13.10 10.32
CA LEU A 38 19.44 -13.22 9.00
C LEU A 38 17.96 -13.59 9.15
N LEU A 39 17.05 -12.66 8.89
CA LEU A 39 15.62 -12.95 8.91
C LEU A 39 15.15 -13.33 7.51
N PRO A 40 14.34 -14.40 7.38
CA PRO A 40 13.55 -14.58 6.18
C PRO A 40 12.66 -13.34 6.02
N GLY A 41 12.57 -12.81 4.81
CA GLY A 41 11.73 -11.67 4.43
C GLY A 41 10.23 -11.90 4.60
N CYS A 42 9.85 -12.97 5.29
CA CYS A 42 8.51 -13.44 5.54
C CYS A 42 8.49 -14.32 6.79
N MET A 43 7.60 -14.02 7.76
CA MET A 43 7.44 -14.85 8.97
C MET A 43 7.06 -16.31 8.66
N ALA A 44 6.34 -16.54 7.56
CA ALA A 44 5.97 -17.89 7.11
C ALA A 44 7.18 -18.78 6.83
N ARG A 45 8.33 -18.19 6.50
CA ARG A 45 9.55 -18.91 6.13
C ARG A 45 10.51 -19.18 7.28
N ILE A 46 10.13 -18.84 8.51
CA ILE A 46 10.96 -19.10 9.70
C ILE A 46 11.02 -20.60 10.01
N GLN A 47 9.91 -21.31 9.83
CA GLN A 47 9.80 -22.74 10.16
C GLN A 47 9.92 -23.64 8.92
N ASP A 48 9.58 -23.11 7.75
CA ASP A 48 9.65 -23.81 6.45
C ASP A 48 10.21 -22.84 5.39
N PRO A 49 11.50 -22.94 5.02
CA PRO A 49 12.12 -22.06 4.03
C PRO A 49 11.41 -22.04 2.67
N ASP A 50 10.74 -23.14 2.30
CA ASP A 50 10.05 -23.32 1.03
C ASP A 50 8.58 -22.86 1.10
N ALA A 51 8.09 -22.46 2.28
CA ALA A 51 6.73 -21.96 2.44
C ALA A 51 6.43 -20.76 1.54
N GLU A 52 5.21 -20.75 0.99
CA GLU A 52 4.71 -19.60 0.26
C GLU A 52 4.63 -18.38 1.20
N CYS A 53 5.26 -17.28 0.80
CA CYS A 53 5.18 -16.06 1.57
C CYS A 53 3.81 -15.39 1.38
N MET A 54 2.99 -15.46 2.43
CA MET A 54 1.65 -14.86 2.49
C MET A 54 1.66 -13.41 2.98
N CYS A 55 2.82 -12.84 3.32
CA CYS A 55 2.92 -11.41 3.60
C CYS A 55 2.44 -10.63 2.38
N ASP A 56 1.61 -9.63 2.64
CA ASP A 56 0.99 -8.80 1.64
C ASP A 56 2.06 -8.10 0.80
N LYS A 57 2.37 -8.67 -0.36
CA LYS A 57 3.48 -8.23 -1.23
C LYS A 57 3.31 -6.75 -1.50
N LEU A 58 4.41 -5.99 -1.50
CA LEU A 58 4.37 -4.55 -1.81
C LEU A 58 3.62 -4.26 -3.11
N ALA A 59 3.76 -5.13 -4.12
CA ALA A 59 3.00 -5.07 -5.37
C ALA A 59 1.48 -5.23 -5.17
N ALA A 60 1.03 -6.17 -4.33
CA ALA A 60 -0.39 -6.35 -4.03
C ALA A 60 -0.96 -5.16 -3.24
N ARG A 61 -0.17 -4.60 -2.32
CA ARG A 61 -0.50 -3.35 -1.63
C ARG A 61 -0.62 -2.19 -2.60
N LEU A 62 0.33 -2.05 -3.52
CA LEU A 62 0.32 -1.01 -4.56
C LEU A 62 -0.95 -1.11 -5.42
N VAL A 63 -1.25 -2.28 -5.98
CA VAL A 63 -2.45 -2.51 -6.80
C VAL A 63 -3.73 -2.14 -6.05
N ARG A 64 -3.85 -2.49 -4.76
CA ARG A 64 -5.02 -2.10 -3.95
C ARG A 64 -5.11 -0.60 -3.72
N MET A 65 -3.98 0.08 -3.52
CA MET A 65 -3.95 1.54 -3.35
C MET A 65 -4.26 2.27 -4.66
N GLU A 66 -3.75 1.81 -5.79
CA GLU A 66 -4.07 2.34 -7.12
C GLU A 66 -5.57 2.20 -7.42
N ARG A 67 -6.17 1.05 -7.10
CA ARG A 67 -7.62 0.85 -7.25
C ARG A 67 -8.42 1.84 -6.39
N ARG A 68 -8.05 1.99 -5.11
CA ARG A 68 -8.72 2.96 -4.21
C ARG A 68 -8.60 4.39 -4.72
N LEU A 69 -7.42 4.77 -5.22
CA LEU A 69 -7.20 6.08 -5.82
C LEU A 69 -8.10 6.30 -7.03
N GLN A 70 -8.23 5.29 -7.90
CA GLN A 70 -9.10 5.36 -9.06
C GLN A 70 -10.58 5.51 -8.67
N GLU A 71 -11.05 4.71 -7.71
CA GLU A 71 -12.42 4.81 -7.18
C GLU A 71 -12.70 6.20 -6.59
N MET A 72 -11.74 6.78 -5.85
CA MET A 72 -11.87 8.13 -5.28
C MET A 72 -11.95 9.20 -6.38
N ARG A 73 -11.10 9.11 -7.41
CA ARG A 73 -11.13 10.02 -8.57
C ARG A 73 -12.44 9.93 -9.36
N GLU A 74 -13.01 8.74 -9.48
CA GLU A 74 -14.31 8.56 -10.13
C GLU A 74 -15.44 9.21 -9.35
N ARG A 75 -15.47 9.01 -8.02
CA ARG A 75 -16.45 9.66 -7.15
C ARG A 75 -16.32 11.19 -7.17
N GLU A 76 -15.09 11.70 -7.15
CA GLU A 76 -14.83 13.13 -7.25
C GLU A 76 -15.32 13.71 -8.58
N ARG A 77 -14.99 13.06 -9.72
CA ARG A 77 -15.47 13.50 -11.04
C ARG A 77 -16.99 13.51 -11.13
N TYR A 78 -17.65 12.48 -10.60
CA TYR A 78 -19.10 12.42 -10.54
C TYR A 78 -19.68 13.56 -9.71
N ALA A 79 -19.16 13.76 -8.49
CA ALA A 79 -19.60 14.84 -7.61
C ALA A 79 -19.40 16.21 -8.25
N ASN A 80 -18.26 16.46 -8.89
CA ASN A 80 -17.96 17.72 -9.57
C ASN A 80 -18.93 17.99 -10.73
N THR A 81 -19.22 16.96 -11.53
CA THR A 81 -20.19 17.07 -12.64
C THR A 81 -21.58 17.42 -12.13
N TRP A 82 -22.03 16.70 -11.09
CA TRP A 82 -23.32 16.93 -10.48
C TRP A 82 -23.43 18.32 -9.83
N TRP A 83 -22.41 18.74 -9.07
CA TRP A 83 -22.38 20.07 -8.44
C TRP A 83 -22.32 21.21 -9.46
N ALA A 84 -21.65 21.03 -10.59
CA ALA A 84 -21.63 22.01 -11.68
C ALA A 84 -23.04 22.19 -12.26
N ALA A 85 -23.71 21.08 -12.61
CA ALA A 85 -25.07 21.11 -13.12
C ALA A 85 -26.08 21.71 -12.12
N LEU A 86 -25.96 21.37 -10.83
CA LEU A 86 -26.81 21.96 -9.80
C LEU A 86 -26.61 23.48 -9.70
N ARG A 87 -25.35 23.93 -9.73
CA ARG A 87 -25.03 25.36 -9.69
C ARG A 87 -25.64 26.10 -10.87
N GLU A 88 -25.49 25.57 -12.08
CA GLU A 88 -26.10 26.15 -13.28
C GLU A 88 -27.63 26.23 -13.16
N ALA A 89 -28.28 25.18 -12.64
CA ALA A 89 -29.71 25.18 -12.41
C ALA A 89 -30.16 26.23 -11.38
N VAL A 90 -29.42 26.41 -10.29
CA VAL A 90 -29.71 27.43 -9.28
C VAL A 90 -29.49 28.84 -9.83
N GLU A 91 -28.40 29.08 -10.57
CA GLU A 91 -28.12 30.39 -11.17
C GLU A 91 -29.19 30.81 -12.19
N ALA A 92 -29.74 29.85 -12.94
CA ALA A 92 -30.83 30.09 -13.88
C ALA A 92 -32.20 30.30 -13.22
N HIS A 93 -32.34 30.03 -11.92
CA HIS A 93 -33.61 30.13 -11.22
C HIS A 93 -33.94 31.60 -10.84
N PRO A 94 -35.20 32.05 -11.00
CA PRO A 94 -35.61 33.40 -10.59
C PRO A 94 -35.27 33.73 -9.13
N ASP A 95 -35.50 32.76 -8.24
CA ASP A 95 -35.30 32.91 -6.79
C ASP A 95 -33.87 32.57 -6.32
N ARG A 96 -32.87 32.60 -7.21
CA ARG A 96 -31.49 32.20 -6.89
C ARG A 96 -30.93 32.84 -5.61
N ALA A 97 -31.25 34.12 -5.39
CA ALA A 97 -30.74 34.87 -4.24
C ALA A 97 -31.26 34.32 -2.92
N GLU A 98 -32.53 33.91 -2.86
CA GLU A 98 -33.13 33.31 -1.67
C GLU A 98 -32.58 31.90 -1.41
N ILE A 99 -32.46 31.09 -2.48
CA ILE A 99 -31.89 29.74 -2.41
C ILE A 99 -30.45 29.78 -1.89
N VAL A 100 -29.61 30.66 -2.44
CA VAL A 100 -28.21 30.82 -2.01
C VAL A 100 -28.14 31.34 -0.58
N ALA A 101 -28.94 32.34 -0.20
CA ALA A 101 -28.98 32.85 1.16
C ALA A 101 -29.41 31.77 2.17
N ASP A 102 -30.39 30.93 1.84
CA ASP A 102 -30.79 29.80 2.69
C ASP A 102 -29.68 28.75 2.82
N ALA A 103 -29.01 28.42 1.72
CA ALA A 103 -27.88 27.50 1.74
C ALA A 103 -26.72 28.02 2.61
N HIS A 104 -26.42 29.33 2.57
CA HIS A 104 -25.43 29.95 3.45
C HIS A 104 -25.80 29.81 4.92
N ARG A 105 -27.04 30.15 5.30
CA ARG A 105 -27.53 29.98 6.68
C ARG A 105 -27.40 28.54 7.16
N ARG A 106 -27.79 27.56 6.36
CA ARG A 106 -27.68 26.13 6.71
C ARG A 106 -26.23 25.65 6.82
N ALA A 107 -25.33 26.23 6.03
CA ALA A 107 -23.90 25.94 6.09
C ALA A 107 -23.18 26.64 7.26
N GLY A 108 -23.88 27.47 8.04
CA GLY A 108 -23.28 28.25 9.13
C GLY A 108 -22.37 29.38 8.62
N ARG A 109 -22.67 29.96 7.45
CA ARG A 109 -21.95 31.08 6.85
C ARG A 109 -22.80 32.34 6.78
#